data_AF-A0A943XDK2-F1
#
_entry.id   AF-A0A943XDK2-F1
#
_cell.length_a   1.000
_cell.length_b   1.000
_cell.length_c   1.000
_cell.angle_alpha   90.00
_cell.angle_beta   90.00
_cell.angle_gamma   90.00
#
_symmetry.space_group_name_H-M   'P 1'
#
loop_
_entity.id
_entity.type
_entity.pdbx_description
1 polymer ?
#
loop_
_entity_poly.entity_id
_entity_poly.type
_entity_poly.pdbx_seq_one_letter_code
_entity_poly.pdbx_strand_id
1 'polypeptide(L)'
;MKRNIIVVGANQTGLVFAAFAKTAGFDVTVYEAKKQCDVAYDWTDDMVEETFEEVGMPLPPKEIYTRKRNWTFVPPEKGVNVLMDLPDDQLDMAIYRRPFNAWLLSRAECAGVKVFYETPVKHAIVENDVVLGAELENGEVVPAGLVVDCGGVNSAVRKSLPESLKITRNVDKNDTFIVRRTFFNRPENTARPKYTNRAYLKHINERGISWCTLSHDEKQADVLIGRVGEMSDKTYENALADIRRDNEIVGDKIITGGQLLQIPVRHPLSRFVANGYALLGDSACMTIPMLGSGMASGMKAGKMLSEVISSPVTENPFSVENLYRYQARFMKEIGGKHAAVDMMKNWLLNSKKGDVDFLLGKGVVSRKVLIEASAGHMIVMSPAEMAQAAVKGIAKLPLLLNLAVLLQKMKKECKTASNMPKYYDEAAFSKWEEKYEKPFRK
;
A
#
# COMPACT_ATOMS: atom_id res chain seq x y z
N MET A 1 -5.60 30.96 15.58
CA MET A 1 -4.80 29.97 14.83
C MET A 1 -5.58 29.56 13.59
N LYS A 2 -4.95 29.48 12.40
CA LYS A 2 -5.62 28.95 11.19
C LYS A 2 -5.94 27.47 11.43
N ARG A 3 -7.21 27.13 11.66
CA ARG A 3 -7.69 25.73 11.85
C ARG A 3 -8.09 25.06 10.54
N ASN A 4 -7.83 25.72 9.42
CA ASN A 4 -8.23 25.28 8.09
C ASN A 4 -7.25 24.22 7.60
N ILE A 5 -7.79 23.11 7.15
CA ILE A 5 -7.07 21.97 6.60
C ILE A 5 -7.57 21.75 5.17
N ILE A 6 -6.63 21.66 4.24
CA ILE A 6 -6.90 21.20 2.89
C ILE A 6 -6.48 19.74 2.80
N VAL A 7 -7.34 18.90 2.24
CA VAL A 7 -7.01 17.52 1.87
C VAL A 7 -6.98 17.42 0.35
N VAL A 8 -5.89 16.90 -0.20
CA VAL A 8 -5.72 16.73 -1.64
C VAL A 8 -6.03 15.28 -1.98
N GLY A 9 -7.17 15.04 -2.65
CA GLY A 9 -7.67 13.73 -3.04
C GLY A 9 -8.78 13.19 -2.12
N ALA A 10 -9.92 12.82 -2.70
CA ALA A 10 -11.09 12.26 -2.03
C ALA A 10 -11.12 10.71 -2.06
N ASN A 11 -9.94 10.08 -2.02
CA ASN A 11 -9.83 8.62 -1.87
C ASN A 11 -10.11 8.17 -0.42
N GLN A 12 -10.08 6.86 -0.19
CA GLN A 12 -10.41 6.25 1.10
C GLN A 12 -9.59 6.84 2.26
N THR A 13 -8.31 7.12 2.04
CA THR A 13 -7.42 7.68 3.06
C THR A 13 -7.76 9.13 3.38
N GLY A 14 -7.95 9.94 2.33
CA GLY A 14 -8.29 11.36 2.46
C GLY A 14 -9.62 11.57 3.15
N LEU A 15 -10.65 10.80 2.77
CA LEU A 15 -11.99 10.90 3.36
C LEU A 15 -12.01 10.48 4.84
N VAL A 16 -11.27 9.42 5.20
CA VAL A 16 -11.17 8.97 6.59
C VAL A 16 -10.48 10.03 7.46
N PHE A 17 -9.35 10.56 7.02
CA PHE A 17 -8.69 11.66 7.73
C PHE A 17 -9.62 12.89 7.84
N ALA A 18 -10.26 13.28 6.74
CA ALA A 18 -11.12 14.46 6.70
C ALA A 18 -12.29 14.36 7.69
N ALA A 19 -12.95 13.21 7.75
CA ALA A 19 -14.03 12.96 8.71
C ALA A 19 -13.54 13.09 10.15
N PHE A 20 -12.44 12.42 10.51
CA PHE A 20 -11.89 12.49 11.87
C PHE A 20 -11.43 13.90 12.26
N ALA A 21 -10.71 14.59 11.37
CA ALA A 21 -10.27 15.97 11.60
C ALA A 21 -11.46 16.93 11.76
N LYS A 22 -12.51 16.79 10.94
CA LYS A 22 -13.71 17.62 11.06
C LYS A 22 -14.43 17.38 12.39
N THR A 23 -14.60 16.12 12.80
CA THR A 23 -15.18 15.77 14.11
C THR A 23 -14.36 16.34 15.28
N ALA A 24 -13.04 16.45 15.13
CA ALA A 24 -12.16 17.07 16.13
C ALA A 24 -12.20 18.61 16.16
N GLY A 25 -13.02 19.26 15.33
CA GLY A 25 -13.25 20.71 15.36
C GLY A 25 -12.34 21.53 14.45
N PHE A 26 -11.66 20.90 13.48
CA PHE A 26 -10.95 21.60 12.40
C PHE A 26 -11.91 21.99 11.27
N ASP A 27 -11.56 23.01 10.49
CA ASP A 27 -12.29 23.29 9.25
C ASP A 27 -11.61 22.57 8.09
N VAL A 28 -12.33 21.70 7.39
CA VAL A 28 -11.74 20.75 6.44
C VAL A 28 -12.43 20.87 5.08
N THR A 29 -11.60 21.10 4.07
CA THR A 29 -12.00 21.09 2.66
C THR A 29 -11.17 20.06 1.90
N VAL A 30 -11.84 19.22 1.11
CA VAL A 30 -11.21 18.23 0.23
C VAL A 30 -11.30 18.72 -1.22
N TYR A 31 -10.18 18.70 -1.93
CA TYR A 31 -10.13 18.96 -3.37
C TYR A 31 -9.79 17.67 -4.12
N GLU A 32 -10.64 17.28 -5.04
CA GLU A 32 -10.52 16.08 -5.86
C GLU A 32 -10.44 16.46 -7.33
N ALA A 33 -9.44 15.92 -8.03
CA ALA A 33 -9.19 16.21 -9.43
C ALA A 33 -10.25 15.58 -10.34
N LYS A 34 -10.82 14.43 -9.96
CA LYS A 34 -11.79 13.69 -10.77
C LYS A 34 -13.22 14.10 -10.47
N LYS A 35 -14.12 13.68 -11.36
CA LYS A 35 -15.55 13.62 -11.09
C LYS A 35 -15.85 12.64 -9.97
N GLN A 36 -16.89 12.90 -9.20
CA GLN A 36 -17.28 12.07 -8.05
C GLN A 36 -17.42 10.57 -8.40
N CYS A 37 -18.00 10.26 -9.57
CA CYS A 37 -18.18 8.88 -10.03
C CYS A 37 -16.87 8.15 -10.37
N ASP A 38 -15.74 8.86 -10.52
CA ASP A 38 -14.45 8.33 -11.01
C ASP A 38 -13.35 8.25 -9.92
N VAL A 39 -13.63 8.71 -8.70
CA VAL A 39 -12.65 8.83 -7.60
C VAL A 39 -12.11 7.48 -7.14
N ALA A 40 -12.92 6.42 -7.24
CA ALA A 40 -12.55 5.06 -6.91
C ALA A 40 -12.72 4.10 -8.10
N TYR A 41 -11.92 3.05 -8.11
CA TYR A 41 -12.00 2.00 -9.12
C TYR A 41 -13.24 1.12 -8.91
N ASP A 42 -13.81 0.65 -10.02
CA ASP A 42 -15.01 -0.18 -10.02
C ASP A 42 -14.67 -1.67 -9.92
N TRP A 43 -14.08 -2.05 -8.78
CA TRP A 43 -13.71 -3.43 -8.49
C TRP A 43 -13.61 -3.71 -6.99
N THR A 44 -13.39 -4.98 -6.64
CA THR A 44 -13.14 -5.42 -5.27
C THR A 44 -11.65 -5.42 -4.94
N ASP A 45 -11.28 -5.06 -3.72
CA ASP A 45 -9.93 -5.26 -3.18
C ASP A 45 -10.02 -5.87 -1.76
N ASP A 46 -9.05 -6.72 -1.41
CA ASP A 46 -8.98 -7.35 -0.10
C ASP A 46 -8.61 -6.33 0.98
N MET A 47 -9.30 -6.39 2.12
CA MET A 47 -9.08 -5.51 3.26
C MET A 47 -9.28 -6.24 4.60
N VAL A 48 -8.30 -6.06 5.49
CA VAL A 48 -8.27 -6.62 6.83
C VAL A 48 -9.39 -6.02 7.69
N GLU A 49 -10.27 -6.86 8.23
CA GLU A 49 -11.50 -6.45 8.94
C GLU A 49 -11.18 -5.69 10.23
N GLU A 50 -10.16 -6.12 10.96
CA GLU A 50 -9.70 -5.54 12.22
C GLU A 50 -9.30 -4.06 12.07
N THR A 51 -8.98 -3.63 10.85
CA THR A 51 -8.67 -2.23 10.54
C THR A 51 -9.77 -1.29 11.03
N PHE A 52 -11.06 -1.66 10.85
CA PHE A 52 -12.18 -0.80 11.22
C PHE A 52 -12.23 -0.53 12.72
N GLU A 53 -12.05 -1.58 13.53
CA GLU A 53 -11.96 -1.45 15.00
C GLU A 53 -10.75 -0.61 15.40
N GLU A 54 -9.56 -0.90 14.84
CA GLU A 54 -8.32 -0.19 15.16
C GLU A 54 -8.40 1.31 14.83
N VAL A 55 -9.13 1.70 13.78
CA VAL A 55 -9.34 3.12 13.45
C VAL A 55 -10.52 3.74 14.20
N GLY A 56 -11.32 2.96 14.92
CA GLY A 56 -12.53 3.43 15.61
C GLY A 56 -13.69 3.74 14.67
N MET A 57 -13.84 2.97 13.59
CA MET A 57 -14.95 3.05 12.65
C MET A 57 -15.84 1.80 12.75
N PRO A 58 -17.16 1.92 12.55
CA PRO A 58 -17.99 0.74 12.37
C PRO A 58 -17.60 0.00 11.09
N LEU A 59 -17.92 -1.29 11.02
CA LEU A 59 -17.88 -2.02 9.76
C LEU A 59 -18.80 -1.33 8.72
N PRO A 60 -18.41 -1.34 7.43
CA PRO A 60 -19.28 -0.82 6.38
C PRO A 60 -20.56 -1.68 6.27
N PRO A 61 -21.64 -1.14 5.67
CA PRO A 61 -22.82 -1.91 5.32
C PRO A 61 -22.46 -3.23 4.61
N LYS A 62 -23.21 -4.30 4.90
CA LYS A 62 -22.91 -5.66 4.41
C LYS A 62 -22.94 -5.77 2.89
N GLU A 63 -23.60 -4.85 2.21
CA GLU A 63 -23.72 -4.77 0.76
C GLU A 63 -22.43 -4.27 0.09
N ILE A 64 -21.51 -3.69 0.86
CA ILE A 64 -20.28 -3.05 0.38
C ILE A 64 -19.08 -4.01 0.42
N TYR A 65 -19.27 -5.24 0.91
CA TYR A 65 -18.22 -6.25 0.92
C TYR A 65 -18.76 -7.67 0.87
N THR A 66 -17.86 -8.61 0.58
CA THR A 66 -18.09 -10.04 0.76
C THR A 66 -16.92 -10.63 1.56
N ARG A 67 -17.00 -11.90 1.97
CA ARG A 67 -15.82 -12.62 2.50
C ARG A 67 -14.86 -12.91 1.36
N LYS A 68 -13.57 -12.59 1.54
CA LYS A 68 -12.54 -12.95 0.55
C LYS A 68 -12.45 -14.47 0.41
N ARG A 69 -11.76 -14.93 -0.64
CA ARG A 69 -11.43 -16.35 -0.83
C ARG A 69 -9.96 -16.61 -0.50
N ASN A 70 -9.66 -17.85 -0.15
CA ASN A 70 -8.30 -18.31 0.12
C ASN A 70 -7.38 -18.15 -1.10
N TRP A 71 -6.17 -17.61 -0.86
CA TRP A 71 -5.16 -17.38 -1.88
C TRP A 71 -4.24 -18.60 -2.05
N THR A 72 -3.81 -18.84 -3.29
CA THR A 72 -2.81 -19.85 -3.63
C THR A 72 -1.58 -19.19 -4.23
N PHE A 73 -0.42 -19.38 -3.62
CA PHE A 73 0.85 -18.92 -4.19
C PHE A 73 1.37 -19.93 -5.21
N VAL A 74 1.63 -19.44 -6.41
CA VAL A 74 2.22 -20.19 -7.53
C VAL A 74 3.69 -19.74 -7.66
N PRO A 75 4.67 -20.64 -7.49
CA PRO A 75 6.08 -20.29 -7.64
C PRO A 75 6.47 -20.10 -9.12
N PRO A 76 7.64 -19.50 -9.41
CA PRO A 76 8.06 -19.13 -10.76
C PRO A 76 8.09 -20.28 -11.77
N GLU A 77 8.58 -21.46 -11.37
CA GLU A 77 8.62 -22.67 -12.21
C GLU A 77 7.34 -23.51 -12.09
N LYS A 78 6.31 -23.00 -11.41
CA LYS A 78 5.01 -23.66 -11.22
C LYS A 78 5.12 -25.07 -10.62
N GLY A 79 6.10 -25.28 -9.74
CA GLY A 79 6.27 -26.52 -8.99
C GLY A 79 5.15 -26.72 -7.94
N VAL A 80 5.50 -26.70 -6.67
CA VAL A 80 4.53 -26.93 -5.59
C VAL A 80 3.81 -25.63 -5.24
N ASN A 81 2.51 -25.57 -5.54
CA ASN A 81 1.65 -24.47 -5.11
C ASN A 81 1.43 -24.50 -3.59
N VAL A 82 1.35 -23.32 -2.98
CA VAL A 82 1.05 -23.19 -1.54
C VAL A 82 -0.30 -22.51 -1.35
N LEU A 83 -1.29 -23.30 -0.95
CA LEU A 83 -2.60 -22.79 -0.53
C LEU A 83 -2.49 -22.12 0.85
N MET A 84 -3.01 -20.92 1.02
CA MET A 84 -3.37 -20.37 2.32
C MET A 84 -4.74 -20.95 2.61
N ASP A 85 -4.84 -21.95 3.48
CA ASP A 85 -6.10 -22.62 3.83
C ASP A 85 -6.52 -22.09 5.20
N LEU A 86 -7.09 -20.89 5.19
CA LEU A 86 -7.61 -20.26 6.40
C LEU A 86 -9.11 -20.63 6.56
N PRO A 87 -9.57 -20.85 7.79
CA PRO A 87 -10.99 -21.01 8.10
C PRO A 87 -11.82 -19.79 7.65
N ASP A 88 -13.08 -20.01 7.25
CA ASP A 88 -13.98 -18.97 6.69
C ASP A 88 -14.22 -17.79 7.64
N ASP A 89 -14.20 -18.03 8.96
CA ASP A 89 -14.35 -17.02 10.00
C ASP A 89 -13.09 -16.18 10.24
N GLN A 90 -11.96 -16.59 9.67
CA GLN A 90 -10.67 -15.88 9.69
C GLN A 90 -10.35 -15.19 8.35
N LEU A 91 -11.25 -15.28 7.36
CA LEU A 91 -11.08 -14.62 6.07
C LEU A 91 -11.47 -13.15 6.17
N ASP A 92 -10.52 -12.28 5.80
CA ASP A 92 -10.74 -10.85 5.59
C ASP A 92 -11.86 -10.55 4.56
N MET A 93 -12.12 -9.27 4.37
CA MET A 93 -13.18 -8.78 3.48
C MET A 93 -12.65 -8.57 2.06
N ALA A 94 -13.47 -8.85 1.05
CA ALA A 94 -13.32 -8.32 -0.30
C ALA A 94 -14.28 -7.14 -0.46
N ILE A 95 -13.75 -5.91 -0.48
CA ILE A 95 -14.53 -4.66 -0.42
C ILE A 95 -14.72 -4.08 -1.82
N TYR A 96 -15.96 -3.73 -2.17
CA TYR A 96 -16.27 -3.00 -3.40
C TYR A 96 -15.84 -1.53 -3.28
N ARG A 97 -14.80 -1.12 -4.03
CA ARG A 97 -14.12 0.16 -3.79
C ARG A 97 -14.96 1.40 -4.03
N ARG A 98 -15.79 1.42 -5.08
CA ARG A 98 -16.72 2.54 -5.34
C ARG A 98 -17.79 2.66 -4.26
N PRO A 99 -18.58 1.62 -3.94
CA PRO A 99 -19.51 1.65 -2.81
C PRO A 99 -18.83 2.05 -1.49
N PHE A 100 -17.64 1.51 -1.22
CA PHE A 100 -16.90 1.86 -0.01
C PHE A 100 -16.47 3.33 0.04
N ASN A 101 -15.96 3.88 -1.06
CA ASN A 101 -15.61 5.30 -1.13
C ASN A 101 -16.84 6.20 -0.97
N ALA A 102 -17.98 5.83 -1.55
CA ALA A 102 -19.25 6.55 -1.38
C ALA A 102 -19.74 6.52 0.08
N TRP A 103 -19.57 5.39 0.78
CA TRP A 103 -19.87 5.29 2.20
C TRP A 103 -18.93 6.15 3.06
N LEU A 104 -17.62 6.16 2.78
CA LEU A 104 -16.68 7.05 3.47
C LEU A 104 -16.98 8.54 3.21
N LEU A 105 -17.38 8.86 1.98
CA LEU A 105 -17.79 10.21 1.59
C LEU A 105 -19.01 10.67 2.41
N SER A 106 -20.05 9.84 2.50
CA SER A 106 -21.24 10.21 3.29
C SER A 106 -20.90 10.45 4.76
N ARG A 107 -19.96 9.70 5.34
CA ARG A 107 -19.47 9.96 6.70
C ARG A 107 -18.73 11.29 6.82
N ALA A 108 -17.88 11.62 5.86
CA ALA A 108 -17.17 12.89 5.83
C ALA A 108 -18.15 14.08 5.70
N GLU A 109 -19.13 13.98 4.80
CA GLU A 109 -20.18 14.99 4.60
C GLU A 109 -21.07 15.13 5.84
N CYS A 110 -21.46 14.02 6.48
CA CYS A 110 -22.20 14.05 7.76
C CYS A 110 -21.40 14.74 8.89
N ALA A 111 -20.07 14.65 8.87
CA ALA A 111 -19.22 15.41 9.81
C ALA A 111 -19.14 16.91 9.46
N GLY A 112 -19.56 17.32 8.26
CA GLY A 112 -19.52 18.69 7.76
C GLY A 112 -18.29 19.02 6.91
N VAL A 113 -17.60 18.01 6.37
CA VAL A 113 -16.50 18.19 5.40
C VAL A 113 -17.07 18.71 4.08
N LYS A 114 -16.40 19.69 3.47
CA LYS A 114 -16.72 20.15 2.10
C LYS A 114 -15.83 19.42 1.10
N VAL A 115 -16.41 18.88 0.04
CA VAL A 115 -15.67 18.20 -1.03
C VAL A 115 -15.94 18.90 -2.37
N PHE A 116 -14.87 19.31 -3.04
CA PHE A 116 -14.93 19.90 -4.38
C PHE A 116 -14.33 18.92 -5.39
N TYR A 117 -15.16 18.50 -6.34
CA TYR A 117 -14.76 17.63 -7.46
C TYR A 117 -14.30 18.45 -8.65
N GLU A 118 -13.63 17.79 -9.60
CA GLU A 118 -13.10 18.44 -10.82
C GLU A 118 -12.25 19.69 -10.50
N THR A 119 -11.60 19.67 -9.33
CA THR A 119 -10.83 20.78 -8.80
C THR A 119 -9.40 20.30 -8.49
N PRO A 120 -8.58 20.05 -9.53
CA PRO A 120 -7.21 19.59 -9.35
C PRO A 120 -6.36 20.65 -8.64
N VAL A 121 -5.52 20.18 -7.71
CA VAL A 121 -4.51 20.99 -7.03
C VAL A 121 -3.20 20.90 -7.82
N LYS A 122 -2.63 22.06 -8.15
CA LYS A 122 -1.46 22.18 -9.02
C LYS A 122 -0.14 22.10 -8.24
N HIS A 123 0.00 22.89 -7.17
CA HIS A 123 1.20 22.88 -6.33
C HIS A 123 0.95 23.45 -4.92
N ALA A 124 1.86 23.13 -3.98
CA ALA A 124 1.89 23.73 -2.63
C ALA A 124 2.38 25.18 -2.67
N ILE A 125 1.78 26.05 -1.85
CA ILE A 125 2.30 27.39 -1.57
C ILE A 125 3.23 27.33 -0.37
N VAL A 126 4.49 27.72 -0.55
CA VAL A 126 5.54 27.59 0.47
C VAL A 126 6.28 28.90 0.66
N GLU A 127 6.40 29.36 1.91
CA GLU A 127 7.20 30.52 2.30
C GLU A 127 8.04 30.16 3.53
N ASN A 128 9.34 30.48 3.51
CA ASN A 128 10.27 30.22 4.62
C ASN A 128 10.16 28.78 5.18
N ASP A 129 10.11 27.78 4.29
CA ASP A 129 9.96 26.36 4.63
C ASP A 129 8.68 25.98 5.41
N VAL A 130 7.63 26.78 5.25
CA VAL A 130 6.28 26.50 5.76
C VAL A 130 5.30 26.41 4.60
N VAL A 131 4.55 25.31 4.55
CA VAL A 131 3.44 25.17 3.60
C VAL A 131 2.23 25.93 4.13
N LEU A 132 1.72 26.89 3.35
CA LEU A 132 0.68 27.83 3.76
C LEU A 132 -0.64 27.66 3.00
N GLY A 133 -0.73 26.65 2.12
CA GLY A 133 -1.88 26.42 1.26
C GLY A 133 -1.50 25.71 -0.03
N ALA A 134 -2.37 25.79 -1.02
CA ALA A 134 -2.14 25.25 -2.34
C ALA A 134 -2.77 26.11 -3.44
N GLU A 135 -2.17 26.10 -4.63
CA GLU A 135 -2.74 26.67 -5.86
C GLU A 135 -3.54 25.59 -6.58
N LEU A 136 -4.79 25.92 -6.95
CA LEU A 136 -5.65 25.11 -7.80
C LEU A 136 -5.30 25.32 -9.28
N GLU A 137 -5.68 24.39 -10.16
CA GLU A 137 -5.34 24.49 -11.59
C GLU A 137 -5.94 25.73 -12.29
N ASN A 138 -7.03 26.29 -11.74
CA ASN A 138 -7.65 27.53 -12.22
C ASN A 138 -6.89 28.82 -11.78
N GLY A 139 -5.79 28.69 -11.03
CA GLY A 139 -4.99 29.80 -10.50
C GLY A 139 -5.46 30.35 -9.15
N GLU A 140 -6.53 29.83 -8.57
CA GLU A 140 -6.98 30.21 -7.22
C GLU A 140 -6.00 29.69 -6.16
N VAL A 141 -5.59 30.57 -5.25
CA VAL A 141 -4.76 30.21 -4.09
C VAL A 141 -5.63 30.00 -2.87
N VAL A 142 -5.63 28.79 -2.32
CA VAL A 142 -6.41 28.43 -1.14
C VAL A 142 -5.49 28.35 0.07
N PRO A 143 -5.60 29.27 1.04
CA PRO A 143 -4.75 29.26 2.24
C PRO A 143 -5.20 28.18 3.23
N ALA A 144 -4.23 27.50 3.85
CA ALA A 144 -4.46 26.50 4.88
C ALA A 144 -3.43 26.62 6.01
N GLY A 145 -3.80 26.13 7.19
CA GLY A 145 -2.82 25.84 8.25
C GLY A 145 -2.12 24.50 8.03
N LEU A 146 -2.79 23.55 7.37
CA LEU A 146 -2.26 22.24 7.03
C LEU A 146 -2.76 21.81 5.65
N VAL A 147 -1.85 21.35 4.80
CA VAL A 147 -2.15 20.62 3.56
C VAL A 147 -1.84 19.14 3.79
N VAL A 148 -2.87 18.29 3.70
CA VAL A 148 -2.74 16.84 3.80
C VAL A 148 -2.84 16.24 2.40
N ASP A 149 -1.73 15.74 1.92
CA ASP A 149 -1.60 15.23 0.56
C ASP A 149 -1.88 13.73 0.50
N CYS A 150 -3.01 13.40 -0.11
CA CYS A 150 -3.46 12.06 -0.47
C CYS A 150 -3.53 11.89 -2.00
N GLY A 151 -2.82 12.71 -2.79
CA GLY A 151 -2.83 12.72 -4.26
C GLY A 151 -2.22 11.48 -4.94
N GLY A 152 -1.80 10.49 -4.16
CA GLY A 152 -1.25 9.23 -4.62
C GLY A 152 0.23 9.29 -4.96
N VAL A 153 0.75 8.19 -5.50
CA VAL A 153 2.19 8.02 -5.81
C VAL A 153 2.76 9.10 -6.72
N ASN A 154 1.90 9.76 -7.51
CA ASN A 154 2.25 10.79 -8.47
C ASN A 154 1.83 12.21 -8.07
N SER A 155 1.46 12.44 -6.80
CA SER A 155 0.95 13.73 -6.31
C SER A 155 1.69 14.94 -6.87
N ALA A 156 0.93 15.85 -7.49
CA ALA A 156 1.43 17.12 -8.00
C ALA A 156 1.97 18.01 -6.88
N VAL A 157 1.30 17.99 -5.72
CA VAL A 157 1.67 18.79 -4.54
C VAL A 157 2.99 18.33 -3.96
N ARG A 158 3.19 17.02 -3.73
CA ARG A 158 4.49 16.50 -3.27
C ARG A 158 5.61 16.81 -4.26
N LYS A 159 5.34 16.73 -5.55
CA LYS A 159 6.32 17.01 -6.61
C LYS A 159 6.75 18.47 -6.68
N SER A 160 5.91 19.40 -6.21
CA SER A 160 6.18 20.83 -6.28
C SER A 160 6.92 21.40 -5.06
N LEU A 161 7.04 20.66 -3.97
CA LEU A 161 7.65 21.14 -2.71
C LEU A 161 9.11 21.57 -2.92
N PRO A 162 9.63 22.64 -2.30
CA PRO A 162 11.04 23.03 -2.43
C PRO A 162 11.99 22.01 -1.77
N GLU A 163 13.25 21.97 -2.22
CA GLU A 163 14.24 20.94 -1.80
C GLU A 163 14.61 21.11 -0.32
N SER A 164 14.51 22.34 0.19
CA SER A 164 14.72 22.70 1.58
C SER A 164 13.82 21.92 2.56
N LEU A 165 12.63 21.47 2.13
CA LEU A 165 11.75 20.61 2.94
C LEU A 165 12.22 19.16 3.05
N LYS A 166 13.21 18.74 2.24
CA LYS A 166 13.82 17.39 2.23
C LYS A 166 12.86 16.22 2.03
N ILE A 167 11.62 16.48 1.62
CA ILE A 167 10.64 15.45 1.30
C ILE A 167 10.93 14.90 -0.10
N THR A 168 10.96 13.58 -0.24
CA THR A 168 11.13 12.92 -1.54
C THR A 168 9.98 13.29 -2.49
N ARG A 169 10.30 14.06 -3.55
CA ARG A 169 9.32 14.52 -4.54
C ARG A 169 8.83 13.40 -5.47
N ASN A 170 9.76 12.57 -5.94
CA ASN A 170 9.51 11.52 -6.92
C ASN A 170 9.89 10.14 -6.37
N VAL A 171 9.04 9.15 -6.63
CA VAL A 171 9.35 7.75 -6.32
C VAL A 171 10.15 7.15 -7.48
N ASP A 172 11.23 6.44 -7.19
CA ASP A 172 12.04 5.76 -8.20
C ASP A 172 11.16 4.76 -8.98
N LYS A 173 11.31 4.72 -10.31
CA LYS A 173 10.53 3.81 -11.15
C LYS A 173 10.63 2.35 -10.68
N ASN A 174 11.81 1.92 -10.24
CA ASN A 174 12.07 0.55 -9.76
C ASN A 174 11.50 0.27 -8.36
N ASP A 175 10.94 1.28 -7.72
CA ASP A 175 10.24 1.19 -6.44
C ASP A 175 8.72 1.20 -6.64
N THR A 176 8.27 1.14 -7.90
CA THR A 176 6.86 1.08 -8.27
C THR A 176 6.57 -0.13 -9.14
N PHE A 177 5.38 -0.69 -8.99
CA PHE A 177 4.82 -1.60 -9.98
C PHE A 177 4.01 -0.78 -10.98
N ILE A 178 4.26 -1.02 -12.26
CA ILE A 178 3.31 -0.73 -13.32
C ILE A 178 2.42 -1.96 -13.45
N VAL A 179 1.12 -1.78 -13.25
CA VAL A 179 0.13 -2.86 -13.21
C VAL A 179 -0.93 -2.65 -14.27
N ARG A 180 -1.38 -3.74 -14.89
CA ARG A 180 -2.58 -3.78 -15.72
C ARG A 180 -3.54 -4.77 -15.10
N ARG A 181 -4.71 -4.29 -14.64
CA ARG A 181 -5.79 -5.12 -14.10
C ARG A 181 -6.94 -5.14 -15.07
N THR A 182 -7.33 -6.32 -15.52
CA THR A 182 -8.30 -6.54 -16.59
C THR A 182 -9.27 -7.62 -16.19
N PHE A 183 -10.56 -7.37 -16.41
CA PHE A 183 -11.63 -8.33 -16.16
C PHE A 183 -12.02 -8.97 -17.49
N PHE A 184 -11.88 -10.28 -17.56
CA PHE A 184 -12.24 -11.08 -18.74
C PHE A 184 -13.54 -11.84 -18.49
N ASN A 185 -14.30 -12.09 -19.54
CA ASN A 185 -15.45 -12.98 -19.46
C ASN A 185 -14.98 -14.37 -19.05
N ARG A 186 -15.78 -15.08 -18.24
CA ARG A 186 -15.60 -16.51 -18.03
C ARG A 186 -16.33 -17.28 -19.16
N PRO A 187 -15.67 -18.17 -19.90
CA PRO A 187 -16.35 -18.98 -20.91
C PRO A 187 -17.38 -19.93 -20.27
N GLU A 188 -18.56 -20.09 -20.89
CA GLU A 188 -19.73 -20.77 -20.31
C GLU A 188 -19.46 -22.21 -19.87
N ASN A 189 -18.63 -22.95 -20.60
CA ASN A 189 -18.35 -24.37 -20.36
C ASN A 189 -17.11 -24.62 -19.50
N THR A 190 -16.61 -23.61 -18.78
CA THR A 190 -15.41 -23.77 -17.92
C THR A 190 -15.80 -24.22 -16.52
N ALA A 191 -15.18 -25.33 -16.08
CA ALA A 191 -15.35 -25.80 -14.71
C ALA A 191 -14.87 -24.76 -13.70
N ARG A 192 -15.49 -24.77 -12.52
CA ARG A 192 -15.03 -23.91 -11.41
C ARG A 192 -13.62 -24.36 -10.99
N PRO A 193 -12.61 -23.48 -11.00
CA PRO A 193 -11.24 -23.86 -10.66
C PRO A 193 -11.16 -24.28 -9.19
N LYS A 194 -10.32 -25.28 -8.91
CA LYS A 194 -10.01 -25.72 -7.54
C LYS A 194 -9.44 -24.56 -6.70
N TYR A 195 -8.55 -23.77 -7.30
CA TYR A 195 -7.94 -22.60 -6.67
C TYR A 195 -8.52 -21.35 -7.31
N THR A 196 -9.46 -20.69 -6.63
CA THR A 196 -10.16 -19.52 -7.18
C THR A 196 -9.30 -18.27 -7.19
N ASN A 197 -8.32 -18.14 -6.28
CA ASN A 197 -7.42 -16.99 -6.21
C ASN A 197 -5.98 -17.47 -6.28
N ARG A 198 -5.25 -17.08 -7.32
CA ARG A 198 -3.87 -17.51 -7.56
C ARG A 198 -2.95 -16.31 -7.72
N ALA A 199 -1.91 -16.23 -6.90
CA ALA A 199 -0.86 -15.22 -6.96
C ALA A 199 0.44 -15.86 -7.47
N TYR A 200 0.92 -15.38 -8.62
CA TYR A 200 2.14 -15.80 -9.29
C TYR A 200 3.32 -14.97 -8.78
N LEU A 201 4.19 -15.60 -8.00
CA LEU A 201 5.38 -14.99 -7.42
C LEU A 201 6.48 -14.91 -8.48
N LYS A 202 7.09 -13.73 -8.67
CA LYS A 202 8.12 -13.50 -9.70
C LYS A 202 7.68 -14.12 -11.04
N HIS A 203 6.47 -13.73 -11.47
CA HIS A 203 5.72 -14.37 -12.55
C HIS A 203 6.57 -14.45 -13.83
N ILE A 204 6.63 -15.63 -14.45
CA ILE A 204 7.48 -15.96 -15.61
C ILE A 204 8.96 -15.58 -15.43
N ASN A 205 9.48 -15.65 -14.20
CA ASN A 205 10.83 -15.24 -13.79
C ASN A 205 11.17 -13.76 -13.98
N GLU A 206 10.18 -12.91 -14.21
CA GLU A 206 10.37 -11.46 -14.32
C GLU A 206 10.21 -10.77 -12.97
N ARG A 207 10.75 -9.55 -12.83
CA ARG A 207 10.63 -8.73 -11.62
C ARG A 207 9.20 -8.19 -11.48
N GLY A 208 8.26 -9.06 -11.08
CA GLY A 208 6.88 -8.69 -10.85
C GLY A 208 6.03 -9.81 -10.29
N ILE A 209 4.83 -9.43 -9.86
CA ILE A 209 3.81 -10.34 -9.32
C ILE A 209 2.59 -10.22 -10.22
N SER A 210 1.88 -11.32 -10.41
CA SER A 210 0.62 -11.32 -11.15
C SER A 210 -0.39 -12.17 -10.40
N TRP A 211 -1.67 -11.98 -10.67
CA TRP A 211 -2.68 -12.85 -10.11
C TRP A 211 -3.85 -13.04 -11.06
N CYS A 212 -4.55 -14.15 -10.85
CA CYS A 212 -5.83 -14.45 -11.48
C CYS A 212 -6.80 -14.87 -10.37
N THR A 213 -7.97 -14.24 -10.33
CA THR A 213 -9.05 -14.64 -9.44
C THR A 213 -10.34 -14.89 -10.21
N LEU A 214 -11.17 -15.80 -9.70
CA LEU A 214 -12.56 -15.92 -10.09
C LEU A 214 -13.37 -14.87 -9.32
N SER A 215 -14.10 -14.01 -10.03
CA SER A 215 -14.97 -13.01 -9.40
C SER A 215 -15.98 -13.64 -8.44
N HIS A 216 -16.51 -12.86 -7.49
CA HIS A 216 -17.47 -13.37 -6.49
C HIS A 216 -18.79 -13.81 -7.12
N ASP A 217 -19.25 -13.13 -8.17
CA ASP A 217 -20.41 -13.54 -8.98
C ASP A 217 -20.10 -14.72 -9.93
N GLU A 218 -18.84 -15.17 -9.96
CA GLU A 218 -18.30 -16.25 -10.76
C GLU A 218 -18.44 -16.11 -12.28
N LYS A 219 -18.76 -14.91 -12.78
CA LYS A 219 -18.98 -14.61 -14.21
C LYS A 219 -17.73 -14.14 -14.94
N GLN A 220 -16.69 -13.75 -14.21
CA GLN A 220 -15.52 -13.08 -14.75
C GLN A 220 -14.23 -13.63 -14.14
N ALA A 221 -13.16 -13.59 -14.92
CA ALA A 221 -11.81 -13.74 -14.40
C ALA A 221 -11.20 -12.34 -14.24
N ASP A 222 -10.76 -12.04 -13.03
CA ASP A 222 -10.05 -10.82 -12.71
C ASP A 222 -8.55 -11.11 -12.75
N VAL A 223 -7.82 -10.40 -13.59
CA VAL A 223 -6.40 -10.65 -13.86
C VAL A 223 -5.61 -9.38 -13.64
N LEU A 224 -4.61 -9.42 -12.77
CA LEU A 224 -3.63 -8.35 -12.62
C LEU A 224 -2.25 -8.85 -13.02
N ILE A 225 -1.56 -8.05 -13.83
CA ILE A 225 -0.17 -8.29 -14.21
C ILE A 225 0.62 -7.06 -13.81
N GLY A 226 1.57 -7.24 -12.88
CA GLY A 226 2.43 -6.17 -12.36
C GLY A 226 3.91 -6.41 -12.66
N ARG A 227 4.64 -5.35 -13.00
CA ARG A 227 6.10 -5.37 -13.22
C ARG A 227 6.75 -4.15 -12.59
N VAL A 228 7.94 -4.35 -12.03
CA VAL A 228 8.76 -3.26 -11.50
C VAL A 228 9.23 -2.36 -12.63
N GLY A 229 9.07 -1.04 -12.46
CA GLY A 229 9.64 -0.05 -13.37
C GLY A 229 8.81 0.20 -14.63
N GLU A 230 8.61 -0.83 -15.44
CA GLU A 230 7.96 -0.71 -16.75
C GLU A 230 7.17 -1.97 -17.14
N MET A 231 6.19 -1.78 -18.01
CA MET A 231 5.38 -2.85 -18.59
C MET A 231 5.17 -2.56 -20.07
N SER A 232 5.86 -3.29 -20.94
CA SER A 232 5.57 -3.25 -22.39
C SER A 232 4.38 -4.16 -22.73
N ASP A 233 3.70 -3.88 -23.84
CA ASP A 233 2.61 -4.74 -24.33
C ASP A 233 3.07 -6.19 -24.52
N LYS A 234 4.28 -6.40 -25.08
CA LYS A 234 4.85 -7.75 -25.22
C LYS A 234 5.00 -8.47 -23.88
N THR A 235 5.43 -7.76 -22.84
CA THR A 235 5.57 -8.32 -21.49
C THR A 235 4.20 -8.71 -20.92
N TYR A 236 3.22 -7.82 -21.07
CA TYR A 236 1.84 -8.07 -20.66
C TYR A 236 1.23 -9.27 -21.39
N GLU A 237 1.33 -9.33 -22.72
CA GLU A 237 0.76 -10.42 -23.52
C GLU A 237 1.41 -11.78 -23.21
N ASN A 238 2.74 -11.82 -23.01
CA ASN A 238 3.43 -13.04 -22.60
C ASN A 238 2.92 -13.56 -21.24
N ALA A 239 2.76 -12.65 -20.28
CA ALA A 239 2.27 -12.98 -18.95
C ALA A 239 0.77 -13.37 -18.96
N LEU A 240 -0.05 -12.70 -19.78
CA LEU A 240 -1.47 -13.03 -19.92
C LEU A 240 -1.64 -14.40 -20.58
N ALA A 241 -0.85 -14.71 -21.61
CA ALA A 241 -0.84 -16.03 -22.24
C ALA A 241 -0.44 -17.12 -21.24
N ASP A 242 0.52 -16.85 -20.34
CA ASP A 242 0.89 -17.77 -19.27
C ASP A 242 -0.22 -17.98 -18.23
N ILE A 243 -0.93 -16.92 -17.85
CA ILE A 243 -2.10 -17.00 -16.96
C ILE A 243 -3.23 -17.80 -17.62
N ARG A 244 -3.51 -17.59 -18.91
CA ARG A 244 -4.57 -18.33 -19.63
C ARG A 244 -4.30 -19.83 -19.70
N ARG A 245 -3.05 -20.23 -19.93
CA ARG A 245 -2.65 -21.66 -19.92
C ARG A 245 -2.97 -22.34 -18.59
N ASP A 246 -2.86 -21.60 -17.50
CA ASP A 246 -3.08 -22.09 -16.16
C ASP A 246 -4.53 -21.96 -15.68
N ASN A 247 -5.33 -21.10 -16.32
CA ASN A 247 -6.66 -20.69 -15.86
C ASN A 247 -7.63 -20.60 -17.04
N GLU A 248 -8.34 -21.70 -17.30
CA GLU A 248 -9.36 -21.79 -18.37
C GLU A 248 -10.50 -20.77 -18.20
N ILE A 249 -10.70 -20.24 -16.99
CA ILE A 249 -11.69 -19.19 -16.71
C ILE A 249 -11.40 -17.86 -17.41
N VAL A 250 -10.19 -17.63 -17.92
CA VAL A 250 -9.79 -16.37 -18.55
C VAL A 250 -10.13 -16.41 -20.05
N GLY A 251 -11.30 -15.87 -20.40
CA GLY A 251 -11.74 -15.76 -21.79
C GLY A 251 -11.02 -14.68 -22.61
N ASP A 252 -11.51 -14.49 -23.84
CA ASP A 252 -10.93 -13.56 -24.82
C ASP A 252 -11.57 -12.17 -24.78
N LYS A 253 -12.78 -12.03 -24.24
CA LYS A 253 -13.49 -10.75 -24.19
C LYS A 253 -13.14 -10.01 -22.91
N ILE A 254 -12.59 -8.80 -23.06
CA ILE A 254 -12.45 -7.84 -21.97
C ILE A 254 -13.84 -7.29 -21.63
N ILE A 255 -14.21 -7.39 -20.35
CA ILE A 255 -15.43 -6.81 -19.79
C ILE A 255 -15.18 -5.38 -19.34
N THR A 256 -14.12 -5.17 -18.54
CA THR A 256 -13.69 -3.87 -18.03
C THR A 256 -12.23 -3.89 -17.61
N GLY A 257 -11.70 -2.75 -17.17
CA GLY A 257 -10.32 -2.58 -16.76
C GLY A 257 -9.38 -2.38 -17.96
N GLY A 258 -8.15 -2.88 -17.86
CA GLY A 258 -7.14 -2.81 -18.92
C GLY A 258 -6.33 -1.52 -18.94
N GLN A 259 -6.56 -0.60 -18.01
CA GLN A 259 -5.72 0.58 -17.81
C GLN A 259 -4.41 0.23 -17.10
N LEU A 260 -3.34 0.97 -17.44
CA LEU A 260 -2.09 0.92 -16.68
C LEU A 260 -2.21 1.80 -15.44
N LEU A 261 -1.88 1.23 -14.29
CA LEU A 261 -1.82 1.92 -13.01
C LEU A 261 -0.42 1.80 -12.42
N GLN A 262 -0.09 2.71 -11.51
CA GLN A 262 1.17 2.70 -10.79
C GLN A 262 0.90 2.54 -9.30
N ILE A 263 1.59 1.59 -8.67
CA ILE A 263 1.49 1.31 -7.24
C ILE A 263 2.88 1.44 -6.61
N PRO A 264 3.07 2.23 -5.54
CA PRO A 264 4.33 2.21 -4.82
C PRO A 264 4.47 0.84 -4.17
N VAL A 265 5.63 0.22 -4.29
CA VAL A 265 5.93 -1.10 -3.69
C VAL A 265 7.28 -1.03 -2.99
N ARG A 266 7.44 0.00 -2.17
CA ARG A 266 8.65 0.28 -1.40
C ARG A 266 8.28 0.56 0.05
N HIS A 267 9.29 0.54 0.91
CA HIS A 267 9.19 1.11 2.24
C HIS A 267 8.67 2.57 2.21
N PRO A 268 7.93 3.01 3.26
CA PRO A 268 7.43 4.38 3.35
C PRO A 268 8.55 5.41 3.23
N LEU A 269 8.22 6.63 2.77
CA LEU A 269 9.19 7.71 2.68
C LEU A 269 9.87 7.97 4.03
N SER A 270 11.14 8.35 4.02
CA SER A 270 11.89 8.77 5.21
C SER A 270 11.32 10.03 5.85
N ARG A 271 10.81 10.97 5.04
CA ARG A 271 10.16 12.19 5.50
C ARG A 271 8.81 12.35 4.84
N PHE A 272 7.77 12.45 5.65
CA PHE A 272 6.41 12.65 5.17
C PHE A 272 5.62 13.69 5.97
N VAL A 273 6.34 14.57 6.67
CA VAL A 273 5.81 15.75 7.35
C VAL A 273 6.76 16.95 7.18
N ALA A 274 6.20 18.15 7.20
CA ALA A 274 6.89 19.43 7.30
C ALA A 274 5.95 20.45 7.98
N ASN A 275 6.41 21.66 8.26
CA ASN A 275 5.53 22.71 8.78
C ASN A 275 4.36 22.95 7.82
N GLY A 276 3.13 22.76 8.32
CA GLY A 276 1.90 22.92 7.53
C GLY A 276 1.67 21.84 6.47
N TYR A 277 2.38 20.71 6.50
CA TYR A 277 2.24 19.66 5.47
C TYR A 277 2.40 18.24 6.00
N ALA A 278 1.55 17.33 5.54
CA ALA A 278 1.67 15.90 5.82
C ALA A 278 1.24 15.06 4.60
N LEU A 279 1.94 13.95 4.35
CA LEU A 279 1.54 12.96 3.35
C LEU A 279 0.80 11.79 4.01
N LEU A 280 -0.19 11.23 3.32
CA LEU A 280 -0.88 9.99 3.70
C LEU A 280 -1.03 9.04 2.51
N GLY A 281 -1.20 7.75 2.80
CA GLY A 281 -1.48 6.72 1.80
C GLY A 281 -0.36 6.58 0.77
N ASP A 282 -0.73 6.42 -0.50
CA ASP A 282 0.21 6.22 -1.60
C ASP A 282 1.13 7.44 -1.83
N SER A 283 0.71 8.65 -1.41
CA SER A 283 1.58 9.84 -1.42
C SER A 283 2.79 9.68 -0.49
N ALA A 284 2.68 8.87 0.57
CA ALA A 284 3.77 8.54 1.49
C ALA A 284 4.36 7.14 1.27
N CYS A 285 3.95 6.42 0.20
CA CYS A 285 4.32 5.02 -0.05
C CYS A 285 3.93 4.07 1.10
N MET A 286 2.70 4.20 1.62
CA MET A 286 2.21 3.41 2.76
C MET A 286 1.64 2.04 2.41
N THR A 287 1.73 1.61 1.16
CA THR A 287 1.33 0.28 0.71
C THR A 287 2.21 -0.80 1.34
N ILE A 288 1.66 -2.01 1.50
CA ILE A 288 2.43 -3.21 1.85
C ILE A 288 3.33 -3.55 0.66
N PRO A 289 4.68 -3.50 0.77
CA PRO A 289 5.54 -3.56 -0.41
C PRO A 289 5.44 -4.86 -1.22
N MET A 290 5.06 -5.97 -0.58
CA MET A 290 4.90 -7.26 -1.25
C MET A 290 3.70 -7.30 -2.20
N LEU A 291 2.60 -6.63 -1.87
CA LEU A 291 1.30 -6.80 -2.55
C LEU A 291 0.75 -5.50 -3.16
N GLY A 292 1.21 -4.35 -2.69
CA GLY A 292 0.68 -3.05 -3.10
C GLY A 292 -0.64 -2.64 -2.43
N SER A 293 -1.13 -3.40 -1.44
CA SER A 293 -2.34 -3.02 -0.69
C SER A 293 -2.05 -1.88 0.29
N GLY A 294 -2.84 -0.81 0.27
CA GLY A 294 -2.61 0.41 1.05
C GLY A 294 -3.81 0.97 1.81
N MET A 295 -5.03 0.46 1.59
CA MET A 295 -6.25 1.02 2.19
C MET A 295 -6.18 0.99 3.73
N ALA A 296 -5.83 -0.16 4.30
CA ALA A 296 -5.73 -0.31 5.75
C ALA A 296 -4.66 0.61 6.37
N SER A 297 -3.46 0.64 5.80
CA SER A 297 -2.38 1.51 6.26
C SER A 297 -2.74 2.99 6.17
N GLY A 298 -3.40 3.40 5.08
CA GLY A 298 -3.86 4.76 4.87
C GLY A 298 -4.92 5.18 5.89
N MET A 299 -5.91 4.34 6.18
CA MET A 299 -6.92 4.62 7.20
C MET A 299 -6.31 4.77 8.60
N LYS A 300 -5.40 3.87 8.97
CA LYS A 300 -4.64 3.95 10.23
C LYS A 300 -3.82 5.24 10.30
N ALA A 301 -3.11 5.59 9.22
CA ALA A 301 -2.33 6.83 9.16
C ALA A 301 -3.21 8.07 9.30
N GLY A 302 -4.38 8.10 8.64
CA GLY A 302 -5.35 9.19 8.74
C GLY A 302 -5.85 9.39 10.17
N LYS A 303 -6.19 8.28 10.86
CA LYS A 303 -6.56 8.30 12.28
C LYS A 303 -5.42 8.82 13.16
N MET A 304 -4.20 8.31 12.98
CA MET A 304 -3.02 8.75 13.73
C MET A 304 -2.75 10.25 13.57
N LEU A 305 -2.81 10.77 12.33
CA LEU A 305 -2.59 12.19 12.05
C LEU A 305 -3.66 13.05 12.73
N SER A 306 -4.94 12.65 12.61
CA SER A 306 -6.05 13.36 13.24
C SER A 306 -5.89 13.45 14.77
N GLU A 307 -5.50 12.35 15.44
CA GLU A 307 -5.27 12.35 16.89
C GLU A 307 -4.11 13.26 17.30
N VAL A 308 -3.02 13.26 16.52
CA VAL A 308 -1.84 14.09 16.79
C VAL A 308 -2.15 15.58 16.67
N ILE A 309 -2.89 16.00 15.65
CA ILE A 309 -3.24 17.42 15.49
C ILE A 309 -4.30 17.86 16.51
N SER A 310 -5.16 16.94 16.97
CA SER A 310 -6.22 17.23 17.96
C SER A 310 -5.70 17.31 19.40
N SER A 311 -4.50 16.78 19.67
CA SER A 311 -3.83 16.85 20.97
C SER A 311 -2.38 17.32 20.79
N PRO A 312 -2.20 18.59 20.37
CA PRO A 312 -0.88 19.10 20.04
C PRO A 312 -0.04 19.35 21.31
N VAL A 313 1.28 19.20 21.18
CA VAL A 313 2.24 19.54 22.26
C VAL A 313 2.90 20.90 22.08
N THR A 314 2.58 21.58 20.98
CA THR A 314 3.02 22.93 20.63
C THR A 314 1.78 23.81 20.46
N GLU A 315 1.95 25.14 20.51
CA GLU A 315 0.83 26.07 20.29
C GLU A 315 0.22 25.92 18.89
N ASN A 316 1.06 25.67 17.88
CA ASN A 316 0.61 25.41 16.52
C ASN A 316 0.45 23.90 16.28
N PRO A 317 -0.77 23.36 16.13
CA PRO A 317 -0.98 21.93 15.90
C PRO A 317 -0.35 21.40 14.62
N PHE A 318 0.00 22.29 13.68
CA PHE A 318 0.56 21.96 12.38
C PHE A 318 2.07 22.24 12.28
N SER A 319 2.74 22.50 13.42
CA SER A 319 4.20 22.58 13.45
C SER A 319 4.83 21.21 13.17
N VAL A 320 6.02 21.21 12.59
CA VAL A 320 6.74 19.98 12.27
C VAL A 320 7.01 19.14 13.52
N GLU A 321 7.27 19.78 14.67
CA GLU A 321 7.46 19.10 15.95
C GLU A 321 6.24 18.30 16.38
N ASN A 322 5.04 18.83 16.11
CA ASN A 322 3.81 18.10 16.41
C ASN A 322 3.53 17.02 15.35
N LEU A 323 3.60 17.35 14.06
CA LEU A 323 3.33 16.42 12.96
C LEU A 323 4.31 15.24 12.94
N TYR A 324 5.55 15.46 13.37
CA TYR A 324 6.56 14.41 13.55
C TYR A 324 6.10 13.28 14.46
N ARG A 325 5.24 13.56 15.46
CA ARG A 325 4.69 12.52 16.35
C ARG A 325 3.83 11.51 15.58
N TYR A 326 3.09 11.97 14.57
CA TYR A 326 2.34 11.09 13.68
C TYR A 326 3.29 10.20 12.90
N GLN A 327 4.35 10.78 12.31
CA GLN A 327 5.35 10.02 11.58
C GLN A 327 6.05 8.98 12.46
N ALA A 328 6.50 9.38 13.65
CA ALA A 328 7.13 8.46 14.62
C ALA A 328 6.21 7.30 15.01
N ARG A 329 4.92 7.60 15.24
CA ARG A 329 3.92 6.57 15.54
C ARG A 329 3.70 5.61 14.37
N PHE A 330 3.49 6.14 13.16
CA PHE A 330 3.31 5.32 11.96
C PHE A 330 4.52 4.42 11.70
N MET A 331 5.74 4.96 11.78
CA MET A 331 6.98 4.20 11.58
C MET A 331 7.18 3.12 12.64
N LYS A 332 6.75 3.37 13.88
CA LYS A 332 6.80 2.39 14.96
C LYS A 332 5.80 1.26 14.78
N GLU A 333 4.56 1.56 14.44
CA GLU A 333 3.47 0.58 14.40
C GLU A 333 3.39 -0.20 13.08
N ILE A 334 3.72 0.46 11.97
CA ILE A 334 3.49 -0.03 10.59
C ILE A 334 4.76 0.09 9.73
N GLY A 335 5.34 1.28 9.64
CA GLY A 335 6.39 1.58 8.65
C GLY A 335 7.64 0.72 8.78
N GLY A 336 8.06 0.36 10.00
CA GLY A 336 9.19 -0.56 10.19
C GLY A 336 8.93 -1.98 9.68
N LYS A 337 7.69 -2.47 9.77
CA LYS A 337 7.31 -3.77 9.20
C LYS A 337 7.32 -3.70 7.67
N HIS A 338 6.79 -2.61 7.11
CA HIS A 338 6.81 -2.38 5.66
C HIS A 338 8.25 -2.30 5.14
N ALA A 339 9.16 -1.62 5.84
CA ALA A 339 10.57 -1.57 5.47
C ALA A 339 11.21 -2.97 5.41
N ALA A 340 10.94 -3.82 6.39
CA ALA A 340 11.40 -5.21 6.37
C ALA A 340 10.77 -6.01 5.21
N VAL A 341 9.47 -5.84 4.95
CA VAL A 341 8.77 -6.52 3.84
C VAL A 341 9.31 -6.08 2.48
N ASP A 342 9.72 -4.82 2.31
CA ASP A 342 10.39 -4.34 1.10
C ASP A 342 11.71 -5.09 0.84
N MET A 343 12.51 -5.34 1.89
CA MET A 343 13.72 -6.15 1.76
C MET A 343 13.41 -7.58 1.29
N MET A 344 12.35 -8.20 1.82
CA MET A 344 11.91 -9.53 1.41
C MET A 344 11.40 -9.52 -0.05
N LYS A 345 10.60 -8.53 -0.43
CA LYS A 345 10.13 -8.34 -1.81
C LYS A 345 11.31 -8.19 -2.77
N ASN A 346 12.30 -7.34 -2.44
CA ASN A 346 13.49 -7.16 -3.27
C ASN A 346 14.31 -8.44 -3.38
N TRP A 347 14.43 -9.22 -2.31
CA TRP A 347 15.06 -10.53 -2.37
C TRP A 347 14.29 -11.49 -3.29
N LEU A 348 12.96 -11.59 -3.13
CA LEU A 348 12.10 -12.46 -3.93
C LEU A 348 12.23 -12.15 -5.43
N LEU A 349 12.10 -10.88 -5.81
CA LEU A 349 12.13 -10.46 -7.21
C LEU A 349 13.51 -10.60 -7.85
N ASN A 350 14.58 -10.61 -7.05
CA ASN A 350 15.97 -10.79 -7.53
C ASN A 350 16.52 -12.21 -7.26
N SER A 351 15.70 -13.12 -6.75
CA SER A 351 16.10 -14.51 -6.48
C SER A 351 16.52 -15.24 -7.77
N LYS A 352 17.42 -16.23 -7.68
CA LYS A 352 17.81 -17.01 -8.86
C LYS A 352 16.69 -17.94 -9.29
N LYS A 353 16.70 -18.33 -10.57
CA LYS A 353 15.74 -19.29 -11.13
C LYS A 353 15.72 -20.57 -10.27
N GLY A 354 14.53 -21.01 -9.87
CA GLY A 354 14.32 -22.21 -9.05
C GLY A 354 14.68 -22.09 -7.56
N ASP A 355 15.11 -20.93 -7.06
CA ASP A 355 15.34 -20.75 -5.61
C ASP A 355 14.02 -20.67 -4.84
N VAL A 356 13.05 -19.89 -5.34
CA VAL A 356 11.71 -19.81 -4.74
C VAL A 356 11.02 -21.17 -4.76
N ASP A 357 11.07 -21.86 -5.89
CA ASP A 357 10.50 -23.20 -6.08
C ASP A 357 11.10 -24.22 -5.12
N PHE A 358 12.42 -24.17 -4.90
CA PHE A 358 13.08 -25.04 -3.92
C PHE A 358 12.56 -24.78 -2.51
N LEU A 359 12.44 -23.50 -2.11
CA LEU A 359 12.02 -23.14 -0.77
C LEU A 359 10.57 -23.53 -0.48
N LEU A 360 9.67 -23.31 -1.44
CA LEU A 360 8.27 -23.70 -1.32
C LEU A 360 8.10 -25.22 -1.42
N GLY A 361 8.72 -25.84 -2.42
CA GLY A 361 8.58 -27.27 -2.70
C GLY A 361 9.19 -28.18 -1.64
N LYS A 362 10.27 -27.76 -0.98
CA LYS A 362 10.82 -28.49 0.19
C LYS A 362 10.16 -28.09 1.51
N GLY A 363 9.26 -27.10 1.51
CA GLY A 363 8.64 -26.58 2.72
C GLY A 363 9.63 -25.97 3.70
N VAL A 364 10.70 -25.35 3.18
CA VAL A 364 11.68 -24.56 3.95
C VAL A 364 10.99 -23.31 4.49
N VAL A 365 10.15 -22.70 3.66
CA VAL A 365 9.24 -21.63 4.06
C VAL A 365 7.91 -22.27 4.42
N SER A 366 7.49 -22.13 5.68
CA SER A 366 6.20 -22.65 6.12
C SER A 366 5.04 -21.81 5.58
N ARG A 367 3.85 -22.40 5.52
CA ARG A 367 2.62 -21.69 5.15
C ARG A 367 2.39 -20.46 6.04
N LYS A 368 2.65 -20.59 7.34
CA LYS A 368 2.58 -19.50 8.31
C LYS A 368 3.48 -18.33 7.92
N VAL A 369 4.73 -18.59 7.54
CA VAL A 369 5.68 -17.54 7.11
C VAL A 369 5.16 -16.80 5.87
N LEU A 370 4.56 -17.50 4.91
CA LEU A 370 3.95 -16.87 3.73
C LEU A 370 2.74 -16.00 4.10
N ILE A 371 1.89 -16.47 5.02
CA ILE A 371 0.75 -15.69 5.52
C ILE A 371 1.23 -14.38 6.14
N GLU A 372 2.17 -14.44 7.09
CA GLU A 372 2.73 -13.26 7.74
C GLU A 372 3.36 -12.29 6.73
N ALA A 373 4.18 -12.81 5.79
CA ALA A 373 4.84 -11.98 4.78
C ALA A 373 3.82 -11.28 3.85
N SER A 374 2.75 -11.99 3.47
CA SER A 374 1.69 -11.44 2.62
C SER A 374 0.84 -10.40 3.36
N ALA A 375 0.61 -10.56 4.65
CA ALA A 375 -0.11 -9.61 5.49
C ALA A 375 0.72 -8.35 5.85
N GLY A 376 1.98 -8.27 5.41
CA GLY A 376 2.88 -7.17 5.75
C GLY A 376 3.46 -7.26 7.16
N HIS A 377 3.39 -8.43 7.80
CA HIS A 377 3.92 -8.66 9.14
C HIS A 377 5.39 -9.08 9.11
N MET A 378 6.05 -8.92 10.26
CA MET A 378 7.42 -9.40 10.45
C MET A 378 7.44 -10.93 10.45
N ILE A 379 8.35 -11.50 9.65
CA ILE A 379 8.59 -12.94 9.65
C ILE A 379 9.33 -13.32 10.93
N VAL A 380 8.64 -14.04 11.81
CA VAL A 380 9.21 -14.61 13.03
C VAL A 380 9.14 -16.13 12.96
N MET A 381 10.31 -16.76 12.97
CA MET A 381 10.44 -18.22 13.03
C MET A 381 10.85 -18.65 14.44
N SER A 382 10.21 -19.68 14.95
CA SER A 382 10.63 -20.40 16.15
C SER A 382 11.94 -21.17 15.93
N PRO A 383 12.69 -21.53 16.99
CA PRO A 383 13.86 -22.40 16.87
C PRO A 383 13.57 -23.73 16.18
N ALA A 384 12.39 -24.32 16.42
CA ALA A 384 11.95 -25.55 15.77
C ALA A 384 11.74 -25.36 14.25
N GLU A 385 11.07 -24.26 13.84
CA GLU A 385 10.90 -23.94 12.42
C GLU A 385 12.24 -23.67 11.73
N MET A 386 13.19 -23.00 12.40
CA MET A 386 14.53 -22.78 11.87
C MET A 386 15.30 -24.10 11.68
N ALA A 387 15.23 -25.02 12.65
CA ALA A 387 15.85 -26.34 12.54
C ALA A 387 15.24 -27.16 11.40
N GLN A 388 13.90 -27.17 11.28
CA GLN A 388 13.22 -27.83 10.17
C GLN A 388 13.59 -27.23 8.81
N ALA A 389 13.63 -25.91 8.70
CA ALA A 389 14.06 -25.21 7.49
C ALA A 389 15.50 -25.54 7.11
N ALA A 390 16.40 -25.64 8.09
CA ALA A 390 17.80 -26.02 7.88
C ALA A 390 17.93 -27.45 7.33
N VAL A 391 17.22 -28.41 7.93
CA VAL A 391 17.21 -29.81 7.48
C VAL A 391 16.63 -29.91 6.06
N LYS A 392 15.46 -29.31 5.81
CA LYS A 392 14.79 -29.35 4.51
C LYS A 392 15.57 -28.65 3.41
N GLY A 393 16.33 -27.62 3.76
CA GLY A 393 17.09 -26.79 2.82
C GLY A 393 18.57 -27.14 2.69
N ILE A 394 19.06 -28.21 3.35
CA ILE A 394 20.48 -28.57 3.39
C ILE A 394 21.12 -28.74 2.01
N ALA A 395 20.32 -29.12 1.00
CA ALA A 395 20.78 -29.23 -0.39
C ALA A 395 21.14 -27.86 -1.04
N LYS A 396 20.73 -26.73 -0.44
CA LYS A 396 21.07 -25.37 -0.87
C LYS A 396 21.51 -24.50 0.31
N LEU A 397 22.57 -24.91 1.03
CA LEU A 397 23.13 -24.14 2.17
C LEU A 397 23.41 -22.65 1.84
N PRO A 398 23.98 -22.27 0.69
CA PRO A 398 24.21 -20.86 0.38
C PRO A 398 22.91 -20.02 0.33
N LEU A 399 21.82 -20.62 -0.18
CA LEU A 399 20.50 -19.99 -0.22
C LEU A 399 19.94 -19.79 1.19
N LEU A 400 20.06 -20.81 2.06
CA LEU A 400 19.65 -20.71 3.46
C LEU A 400 20.42 -19.64 4.23
N LEU A 401 21.74 -19.57 4.06
CA LEU A 401 22.58 -18.54 4.67
C LEU A 401 22.18 -17.15 4.20
N ASN A 402 21.92 -16.98 2.90
CA ASN A 402 21.46 -15.71 2.34
C ASN A 402 20.12 -15.27 2.95
N LEU A 403 19.16 -16.20 3.10
CA LEU A 403 17.89 -15.94 3.78
C LEU A 403 18.06 -15.61 5.26
N ALA A 404 18.93 -16.31 5.98
CA ALA A 404 19.21 -16.02 7.39
C ALA A 404 19.77 -14.60 7.56
N VAL A 405 20.71 -14.20 6.69
CA VAL A 405 21.25 -12.84 6.66
C VAL A 405 20.15 -11.82 6.32
N LEU A 406 19.27 -12.12 5.36
CA LEU A 406 18.13 -11.27 5.04
C LEU A 406 17.22 -11.07 6.26
N LEU A 407 16.82 -12.14 6.94
CA LEU A 407 15.96 -12.06 8.13
C LEU A 407 16.60 -11.24 9.25
N GLN A 408 17.92 -11.35 9.45
CA GLN A 408 18.64 -10.50 10.40
C GLN A 408 18.63 -9.02 9.98
N LYS A 409 18.86 -8.73 8.69
CA LYS A 409 18.79 -7.37 8.15
C LYS A 409 17.38 -6.79 8.29
N MET A 410 16.35 -7.56 7.99
CA MET A 410 14.95 -7.18 8.17
C MET A 410 14.63 -6.81 9.62
N LYS A 411 15.05 -7.63 10.59
CA LYS A 411 14.88 -7.32 12.02
C LYS A 411 15.60 -6.04 12.43
N LYS A 412 16.84 -5.87 11.97
CA LYS A 412 17.62 -4.65 12.21
C LYS A 412 16.93 -3.44 11.60
N GLU A 413 16.38 -3.57 10.40
CA GLU A 413 15.77 -2.45 9.69
C GLU A 413 14.43 -2.05 10.28
N CYS A 414 13.57 -3.02 10.60
CA CYS A 414 12.36 -2.76 11.38
C CYS A 414 12.70 -2.02 12.68
N LYS A 415 13.77 -2.43 13.38
CA LYS A 415 14.24 -1.73 14.58
C LYS A 415 14.74 -0.31 14.27
N THR A 416 15.50 -0.10 13.20
CA THR A 416 15.96 1.25 12.79
C THR A 416 14.76 2.15 12.53
N ALA A 417 13.86 1.71 11.65
CA ALA A 417 12.65 2.42 11.26
C ALA A 417 11.76 2.78 12.46
N SER A 418 11.51 1.83 13.36
CA SER A 418 10.65 2.05 14.53
C SER A 418 11.28 2.88 15.66
N ASN A 419 12.59 3.17 15.59
CA ASN A 419 13.32 3.95 16.61
C ASN A 419 13.74 5.32 16.07
N MET A 420 12.76 6.10 15.64
CA MET A 420 12.92 7.52 15.39
C MET A 420 13.33 8.26 16.68
N PRO A 421 14.09 9.37 16.58
CA PRO A 421 14.31 10.28 17.71
C PRO A 421 13.03 10.59 18.48
N LYS A 422 13.12 10.68 19.81
CA LYS A 422 11.93 10.86 20.67
C LYS A 422 11.21 12.18 20.42
N TYR A 423 11.98 13.22 20.09
CA TYR A 423 11.49 14.56 19.79
C TYR A 423 12.07 14.98 18.44
N TYR A 424 11.38 15.91 17.78
CA TYR A 424 11.90 16.49 16.55
C TYR A 424 13.16 17.31 16.85
N ASP A 425 14.25 16.91 16.21
CA ASP A 425 15.50 17.65 16.10
C ASP A 425 16.01 17.34 14.69
N GLU A 426 16.22 18.37 13.87
CA GLU A 426 16.51 18.19 12.45
C GLU A 426 17.81 17.37 12.23
N ALA A 427 18.84 17.59 13.05
CA ALA A 427 20.10 16.86 12.93
C ALA A 427 19.95 15.39 13.32
N ALA A 428 19.25 15.08 14.41
CA ALA A 428 18.97 13.72 14.84
C ALA A 428 18.05 13.00 13.85
N PHE A 429 17.05 13.70 13.30
CA PHE A 429 16.15 13.16 12.31
C PHE A 429 16.89 12.83 11.02
N SER A 430 17.70 13.74 10.48
CA SER A 430 18.54 13.45 9.30
C SER A 430 19.51 12.29 9.48
N LYS A 431 20.10 12.12 10.68
CA LYS A 431 20.92 10.94 10.99
C LYS A 431 20.10 9.64 10.97
N TRP A 432 18.86 9.69 11.46
CA TRP A 432 17.94 8.55 11.37
C TRP A 432 17.54 8.27 9.91
N GLU A 433 17.22 9.31 9.12
CA GLU A 433 16.84 9.18 7.71
C GLU A 433 17.96 8.50 6.91
N GLU A 434 19.20 8.95 7.09
CA GLU A 434 20.36 8.32 6.44
C GLU A 434 20.48 6.84 6.79
N LYS A 435 20.28 6.50 8.07
CA LYS A 435 20.38 5.12 8.55
C LYS A 435 19.25 4.24 8.04
N TYR A 436 18.03 4.77 7.96
CA TYR A 436 16.83 4.12 7.45
C TYR A 436 16.91 3.87 5.94
N GLU A 437 17.41 4.84 5.17
CA GLU A 437 17.52 4.72 3.71
C GLU A 437 18.74 3.87 3.28
N LYS A 438 19.76 3.74 4.13
CA LYS A 438 21.03 3.06 3.81
C LYS A 438 20.88 1.66 3.19
N PRO A 439 20.00 0.75 3.67
CA PRO A 439 19.86 -0.58 3.09
C PRO A 439 19.22 -0.60 1.70
N PHE A 440 18.58 0.50 1.30
CA PHE A 440 17.81 0.61 0.06
C PHE A 440 18.53 1.44 -1.03
N ARG A 441 19.68 2.05 -0.70
CA ARG A 441 20.54 2.70 -1.69
C ARG A 441 21.11 1.64 -2.64
N LYS A 442 20.86 1.86 -3.93
CA LYS A 442 21.24 0.96 -5.03
C LYS A 442 22.71 1.09 -5.38
#